data_AF-A0A4S1FUD6-F1
#
_entry.id   AF-A0A4S1FUD6-F1
#
_cell.length_a   1.000
_cell.length_b   1.000
_cell.length_c   1.000
_cell.angle_alpha   90.00
_cell.angle_beta   90.00
_cell.angle_gamma   90.00
#
_symmetry.space_group_name_H-M   'P 1'
#
loop_
_entity.id
_entity.type
_entity.pdbx_description
1 polymer ?
#
loop_
_entity_poly.entity_id
_entity_poly.type
_entity_poly.pdbx_seq_one_letter_code
_entity_poly.pdbx_strand_id
1 'polypeptide(L)'
;MGQRAFITLLILLALFVALSATPFPGAMIGFFFGVAVAFFIAGPTMLIGQALEKAGMPVSGTAVLWALGGLYGLLVLAAAFQIWRLLQQQNPDAARSAGLRLALLIALPSIAWLSVNAMKNAWP
;
A
#
# COMPACT_ATOMS: atom_id res chain seq x y z
N MET A 1 11.54 20.69 -1.14
CA MET A 1 10.06 20.60 -1.19
C MET A 1 9.50 21.55 -0.15
N GLY A 2 8.76 22.58 -0.56
CA GLY A 2 8.27 23.60 0.37
C GLY A 2 7.31 23.03 1.42
N GLN A 3 7.36 23.58 2.64
CA GLN A 3 6.52 23.17 3.78
C GLN A 3 5.01 23.19 3.44
N ARG A 4 4.56 24.18 2.66
CA ARG A 4 3.15 24.27 2.22
C ARG A 4 2.76 23.07 1.37
N ALA A 5 3.58 22.72 0.37
CA ALA A 5 3.32 21.57 -0.49
C ALA A 5 3.29 20.25 0.31
N PHE A 6 4.17 20.11 1.30
CA PHE A 6 4.16 18.96 2.21
C PHE A 6 2.86 18.84 2.98
N ILE A 7 2.42 19.93 3.62
CA ILE A 7 1.18 19.95 4.39
C ILE A 7 -0.03 19.68 3.48
N THR A 8 -0.10 20.31 2.31
CA THR A 8 -1.18 20.07 1.35
C THR A 8 -1.25 18.59 0.95
N LEU A 9 -0.11 17.95 0.67
CA LEU A 9 -0.10 16.52 0.32
C LEU A 9 -0.51 15.62 1.48
N LEU A 10 -0.13 15.93 2.72
CA LEU A 10 -0.60 15.19 3.89
C LEU A 10 -2.11 15.32 4.11
N ILE A 11 -2.65 16.53 3.94
CA ILE A 11 -4.09 16.78 4.07
C ILE A 11 -4.85 16.03 2.96
N LEU A 12 -4.38 16.10 1.71
CA LEU A 12 -4.98 15.36 0.61
C LEU A 12 -4.93 13.86 0.86
N LEU A 13 -3.80 13.33 1.33
CA LEU A 13 -3.67 11.92 1.67
C LEU A 13 -4.67 11.50 2.76
N ALA A 14 -4.79 12.30 3.82
CA ALA A 14 -5.75 12.05 4.89
C ALA A 14 -7.21 12.09 4.38
N LEU A 15 -7.53 13.04 3.49
CA LEU A 15 -8.84 13.14 2.86
C LEU A 15 -9.13 11.89 2.01
N PHE A 16 -8.17 11.41 1.21
CA PHE A 16 -8.32 10.18 0.44
C PHE A 16 -8.53 8.96 1.33
N VAL A 17 -7.80 8.84 2.44
CA VAL A 17 -8.01 7.79 3.44
C VAL A 17 -9.42 7.87 4.03
N ALA A 18 -9.90 9.06 4.40
CA ALA A 18 -11.25 9.23 4.93
C ALA A 18 -12.33 8.85 3.90
N LEU A 19 -12.19 9.31 2.65
CA LEU A 19 -13.08 8.98 1.54
C LEU A 19 -13.12 7.47 1.28
N SER A 20 -11.97 6.79 1.40
CA SER A 20 -11.86 5.33 1.20
C SER A 20 -12.72 4.50 2.14
N ALA A 21 -13.09 5.04 3.31
CA ALA A 21 -13.93 4.38 4.30
C ALA A 21 -15.44 4.62 4.10
N THR A 22 -15.82 5.51 3.17
CA THR A 22 -17.22 5.88 2.97
C THR A 22 -17.97 4.85 2.10
N PRO A 23 -19.30 4.69 2.24
CA PRO A 23 -20.05 3.64 1.56
C PRO A 23 -20.05 3.73 0.03
N PHE A 24 -20.09 4.94 -0.54
CA PHE A 24 -20.15 5.12 -1.99
C PHE A 24 -18.75 5.33 -2.61
N PRO A 25 -18.03 6.44 -2.33
CA PRO A 25 -16.66 6.61 -2.84
C PRO A 25 -15.71 5.47 -2.47
N GLY A 26 -15.78 4.99 -1.22
CA GLY A 26 -14.95 3.88 -0.75
C GLY A 26 -15.26 2.56 -1.46
N ALA A 27 -16.53 2.23 -1.68
CA ALA A 27 -16.89 1.04 -2.44
C ALA A 27 -16.45 1.11 -3.91
N MET A 28 -16.57 2.27 -4.55
CA MET A 28 -16.06 2.46 -5.93
C MET A 28 -14.54 2.25 -6.00
N ILE A 29 -13.79 2.85 -5.08
CA ILE A 29 -12.33 2.65 -4.98
C ILE A 29 -12.02 1.16 -4.75
N GLY A 30 -12.78 0.50 -3.88
CA GLY A 30 -12.64 -0.91 -3.54
C GLY A 30 -12.89 -1.82 -4.74
N PHE A 31 -13.90 -1.50 -5.55
CA PHE A 31 -14.21 -2.20 -6.79
C PHE A 31 -13.05 -2.09 -7.80
N PHE A 32 -12.53 -0.88 -8.03
CA PHE A 32 -11.37 -0.69 -8.91
C PHE A 32 -10.12 -1.42 -8.39
N PHE A 33 -9.90 -1.42 -7.07
CA PHE A 33 -8.85 -2.24 -6.45
C PHE A 33 -9.07 -3.74 -6.71
N GLY A 34 -10.30 -4.23 -6.56
CA GLY A 34 -10.64 -5.62 -6.83
C GLY A 34 -10.35 -6.02 -8.28
N VAL A 35 -10.76 -5.18 -9.25
CA VAL A 35 -10.44 -5.37 -10.68
C VAL A 35 -8.93 -5.38 -10.88
N ALA A 36 -8.21 -4.39 -10.34
CA ALA A 36 -6.76 -4.30 -10.51
C ALA A 36 -6.04 -5.55 -9.95
N VAL A 37 -6.42 -6.00 -8.75
CA VAL A 37 -5.86 -7.20 -8.13
C VAL A 37 -6.19 -8.44 -8.96
N ALA A 38 -7.43 -8.60 -9.42
CA ALA A 38 -7.82 -9.78 -10.20
C ALA A 38 -7.02 -9.91 -11.50
N PHE A 39 -6.90 -8.83 -12.27
CA PHE A 39 -6.31 -8.87 -13.61
C PHE A 39 -4.78 -8.72 -13.60
N PHE A 40 -4.21 -7.88 -12.73
CA PHE A 40 -2.78 -7.57 -12.76
C PHE A 40 -1.96 -8.30 -11.70
N ILE A 41 -2.60 -8.89 -10.68
CA ILE A 41 -1.91 -9.65 -9.64
C ILE A 41 -2.32 -11.11 -9.70
N ALA A 42 -3.59 -11.43 -9.44
CA ALA A 42 -4.05 -12.82 -9.31
C ALA A 42 -3.80 -13.64 -10.58
N GLY A 43 -4.19 -13.12 -11.75
CA GLY A 43 -3.95 -13.78 -13.04
C GLY A 43 -2.47 -14.14 -13.28
N PRO A 44 -1.56 -13.16 -13.30
CA PRO A 44 -0.12 -13.43 -13.46
C PRO A 44 0.46 -14.34 -12.37
N THR A 45 0.05 -14.16 -11.12
CA THR A 45 0.57 -14.97 -10.00
C THR A 45 0.13 -16.43 -10.11
N MET A 46 -1.11 -16.69 -10.59
CA MET A 46 -1.56 -18.06 -10.87
C MET A 46 -0.75 -18.71 -11.99
N LEU A 47 -0.44 -17.99 -13.07
CA LEU A 47 0.38 -18.52 -14.18
C LEU A 47 1.80 -18.87 -13.70
N ILE A 48 2.40 -17.98 -12.90
CA ILE A 48 3.72 -18.22 -12.30
C ILE A 48 3.67 -19.40 -11.32
N GLY A 49 2.63 -19.48 -10.49
CA GLY A 49 2.41 -20.58 -9.55
C GLY A 49 2.34 -21.94 -10.27
N GLN A 50 1.57 -22.03 -11.35
CA GLN A 50 1.49 -23.24 -12.17
C GLN A 50 2.83 -23.60 -12.83
N ALA A 51 3.61 -22.61 -13.27
CA ALA A 51 4.94 -22.86 -13.82
C ALA A 51 5.92 -23.38 -12.76
N LEU A 52 5.87 -22.85 -11.54
CA LEU A 52 6.70 -23.28 -10.41
C LEU A 52 6.32 -24.68 -9.91
N GLU A 53 5.03 -24.98 -9.85
CA GLU A 53 4.51 -26.31 -9.51
C GLU A 53 4.98 -27.36 -10.53
N LYS A 54 4.93 -27.04 -11.83
CA LYS A 54 5.50 -27.90 -12.89
C LYS A 54 7.01 -28.09 -12.79
N ALA A 55 7.73 -27.13 -12.20
CA ALA A 55 9.16 -27.23 -11.92
C ALA A 55 9.48 -28.01 -10.62
N GLY A 56 8.48 -28.58 -9.96
CA GLY A 56 8.65 -29.33 -8.71
C GLY A 56 8.90 -28.45 -7.49
N MET A 57 8.65 -27.14 -7.58
CA MET A 57 8.77 -26.21 -6.47
C MET A 57 7.41 -26.00 -5.80
N PRO A 58 7.18 -26.52 -4.58
CA PRO A 58 5.93 -26.31 -3.87
C PRO A 58 5.89 -24.87 -3.33
N VAL A 59 5.16 -24.01 -4.03
CA VAL A 59 4.94 -22.62 -3.60
C VAL A 59 3.63 -22.55 -2.84
N SER A 60 3.70 -22.58 -1.52
CA SER A 60 2.54 -22.29 -0.67
C SER A 60 2.15 -20.82 -0.79
N GLY A 61 0.90 -20.53 -1.15
CA GLY A 61 0.39 -19.15 -1.22
C GLY A 61 0.58 -18.40 0.10
N THR A 62 0.49 -19.11 1.23
CA THR A 62 0.74 -18.56 2.57
C THR A 62 2.20 -18.12 2.74
N ALA A 63 3.16 -18.91 2.24
CA ALA A 63 4.58 -18.57 2.31
C ALA A 63 4.91 -17.32 1.48
N VAL A 64 4.29 -17.18 0.30
CA VAL A 64 4.44 -15.98 -0.54
C VAL A 64 3.86 -14.75 0.15
N LEU A 65 2.69 -14.88 0.78
CA LEU A 65 2.08 -13.79 1.55
C LEU A 65 2.95 -13.37 2.75
N TRP A 66 3.53 -14.32 3.47
CA TRP A 66 4.47 -14.02 4.56
C TRP A 66 5.75 -13.37 4.06
N ALA A 67 6.31 -13.82 2.93
CA ALA A 67 7.48 -13.21 2.32
C ALA A 67 7.19 -11.77 1.88
N LEU A 68 6.03 -11.52 1.24
CA LEU A 68 5.59 -10.18 0.88
C LEU A 68 5.38 -9.30 2.10
N GLY A 69 4.70 -9.80 3.13
CA GLY A 69 4.44 -9.09 4.38
C GLY A 69 5.74 -8.73 5.10
N GLY A 70 6.70 -9.66 5.15
CA GLY A 70 8.03 -9.44 5.70
C GLY A 70 8.81 -8.37 4.92
N LEU A 71 8.85 -8.47 3.59
CA LEU A 71 9.49 -7.47 2.73
C LEU A 71 8.86 -6.09 2.91
N TYR A 72 7.53 -6.02 2.95
CA TYR A 72 6.81 -4.79 3.17
C TYR A 72 7.12 -4.18 4.56
N GLY A 73 7.15 -5.00 5.61
CA GLY A 73 7.57 -4.58 6.94
C GLY A 73 9.00 -4.01 6.96
N LEU A 74 9.93 -4.66 6.26
CA LEU A 74 11.30 -4.17 6.09
C LEU A 74 11.36 -2.83 5.36
N LEU A 75 10.54 -2.62 4.32
CA LEU A 75 10.46 -1.34 3.60
C LEU A 75 9.96 -0.21 4.51
N VAL A 76 8.95 -0.48 5.35
CA VAL A 76 8.43 0.49 6.32
C VAL A 76 9.52 0.85 7.34
N LEU A 77 10.22 -0.15 7.89
CA LEU A 77 11.32 0.08 8.84
C LEU A 77 12.49 0.84 8.20
N ALA A 78 12.87 0.49 6.97
CA ALA A 78 13.92 1.17 6.22
C ALA A 78 13.56 2.64 5.95
N ALA A 79 12.30 2.92 5.61
CA ALA A 79 11.81 4.28 5.41
C ALA A 79 11.80 5.09 6.72
N ALA A 80 11.38 4.49 7.84
CA ALA A 80 11.44 5.12 9.16
C ALA A 80 12.89 5.44 9.57
N PHE A 81 13.82 4.50 9.34
CA PHE A 81 15.23 4.70 9.62
C PHE A 81 15.87 5.80 8.73
N GLN A 82 15.48 5.88 7.46
CA GLN A 82 15.92 6.95 6.57
C GLN A 82 15.48 8.33 7.08
N ILE A 83 14.23 8.48 7.52
CA ILE A 83 13.73 9.73 8.09
C ILE A 83 14.53 10.12 9.32
N TRP A 84 14.76 9.17 10.23
CA TRP A 84 15.57 9.39 11.43
C TRP A 84 16.98 9.90 11.09
N ARG A 85 17.67 9.22 10.15
CA ARG A 85 19.00 9.62 9.70
C ARG A 85 19.00 11.01 9.05
N LEU A 86 17.99 11.33 8.25
CA LEU A 86 17.87 12.63 7.57
C LEU A 86 17.54 13.77 8.53
N LEU A 87 16.79 13.50 9.61
CA LEU A 87 16.59 14.45 10.71
C LEU A 87 17.91 14.77 11.41
N GLN A 88 18.73 13.76 11.69
CA GLN A 88 20.05 13.97 12.29
C GLN A 88 20.98 14.80 11.40
N GLN A 89 20.84 14.67 10.07
CA GLN A 89 21.62 15.43 9.09
C GLN A 89 21.09 16.85 8.84
N GLN A 90 20.05 17.31 9.57
CA GLN A 90 19.42 18.63 9.41
C GLN A 90 19.05 18.96 7.96
N ASN A 91 18.64 17.94 7.17
CA ASN A 91 18.14 18.12 5.81
C ASN A 91 16.60 18.07 5.80
N PRO A 92 15.91 19.16 6.16
CA PRO A 92 14.45 19.16 6.39
C PRO A 92 13.66 18.82 5.13
N ASP A 93 14.17 19.21 3.96
CA ASP A 93 13.50 18.95 2.69
C ASP A 93 13.56 17.47 2.28
N ALA A 94 14.72 16.83 2.49
CA ALA A 94 14.86 15.40 2.26
C ALA A 94 14.05 14.59 3.27
N ALA A 95 14.06 14.99 4.55
CA ALA A 95 13.28 14.36 5.61
C ALA A 95 11.76 14.42 5.33
N ARG A 96 11.24 15.56 4.84
CA ARG A 96 9.82 15.69 4.43
C ARG A 96 9.48 14.74 3.29
N SER A 97 10.35 14.63 2.28
CA SER A 97 10.11 13.72 1.15
C SER A 97 10.10 12.25 1.58
N ALA A 98 11.01 11.85 2.49
CA ALA A 98 11.04 10.52 3.06
C ALA A 98 9.83 10.27 3.97
N GLY A 99 9.40 11.27 4.73
CA GLY A 99 8.17 11.25 5.53
C GLY A 99 6.92 11.02 4.69
N LEU A 100 6.81 11.69 3.53
CA LEU A 100 5.70 11.47 2.60
C LEU A 100 5.71 10.05 2.03
N ARG A 101 6.90 9.49 1.72
CA ARG A 101 7.02 8.10 1.26
C ARG A 101 6.56 7.11 2.32
N LEU A 102 6.94 7.31 3.58
CA LEU A 102 6.46 6.48 4.69
C LEU A 102 4.94 6.60 4.86
N ALA A 103 4.41 7.83 4.80
CA ALA A 103 2.97 8.07 4.88
C ALA A 103 2.21 7.37 3.75
N LEU A 104 2.75 7.40 2.53
CA LEU A 104 2.18 6.68 1.38
C LEU A 104 2.24 5.16 1.58
N LEU A 105 3.38 4.63 2.03
CA LEU A 105 3.50 3.21 2.33
C LEU A 105 2.37 2.77 3.25
N ILE A 106 2.08 3.51 4.33
CA ILE A 106 1.00 3.17 5.26
C ILE A 106 -0.39 3.43 4.67
N ALA A 107 -0.59 4.57 4.02
CA ALA A 107 -1.92 5.01 3.57
C ALA A 107 -2.49 4.15 2.44
N LEU A 108 -1.67 3.71 1.48
CA LEU A 108 -2.10 2.87 0.36
C LEU A 108 -2.79 1.56 0.80
N PRO A 109 -2.19 0.71 1.65
CA PRO A 109 -2.84 -0.49 2.15
C PRO A 109 -4.02 -0.18 3.07
N SER A 110 -3.99 0.92 3.84
CA SER A 110 -5.17 1.35 4.61
C SER A 110 -6.35 1.71 3.71
N ILE A 111 -6.11 2.48 2.64
CA ILE A 111 -7.13 2.83 1.63
C ILE A 111 -7.70 1.56 1.00
N ALA A 112 -6.83 0.67 0.52
CA ALA A 112 -7.26 -0.59 -0.09
C ALA A 112 -8.12 -1.41 0.87
N TRP A 113 -7.70 -1.56 2.12
CA TRP A 113 -8.45 -2.30 3.14
C TRP A 113 -9.80 -1.66 3.45
N LEU A 114 -9.82 -0.36 3.73
CA LEU A 114 -11.05 0.38 4.06
C LEU A 114 -12.05 0.35 2.89
N SER A 115 -11.56 0.50 1.66
CA SER A 115 -12.37 0.48 0.45
C SER A 115 -12.92 -0.91 0.13
N VAL A 116 -12.12 -1.98 0.29
CA VAL A 116 -12.63 -3.35 0.14
C VAL A 116 -13.68 -3.66 1.20
N ASN A 117 -13.49 -3.20 2.44
CA ASN A 117 -14.47 -3.39 3.50
C ASN A 117 -15.76 -2.59 3.23
N ALA A 118 -15.64 -1.35 2.76
CA ALA A 118 -16.79 -0.54 2.35
C ALA A 118 -17.56 -1.19 1.20
N MET A 119 -16.86 -1.72 0.20
CA MET A 119 -17.47 -2.48 -0.91
C MET A 119 -18.21 -3.71 -0.41
N LYS A 120 -17.58 -4.51 0.48
CA LYS A 120 -18.19 -5.70 1.06
C LYS A 120 -19.47 -5.37 1.83
N ASN A 121 -19.48 -4.26 2.56
CA ASN A 121 -20.65 -3.83 3.33
C ASN A 121 -21.77 -3.20 2.46
N ALA A 122 -21.41 -2.66 1.29
CA ALA A 122 -22.36 -2.07 0.35
C ALA A 122 -22.99 -3.10 -0.61
N TRP A 123 -22.38 -4.28 -0.74
CA TRP A 123 -22.88 -5.37 -1.58
C TRP A 123 -23.79 -6.30 -0.76
N PRO A 124 -25.04 -6.55 -1.19
CA PRO A 124 -25.98 -7.44 -0.49
C PRO A 124 -25.61 -8.92 -0.59
#